data_AF-A0A925HCP3-F1
#
_entry.id   AF-A0A925HCP3-F1
#
_cell.length_a   1.000
_cell.length_b   1.000
_cell.length_c   1.000
_cell.angle_alpha   90.00
_cell.angle_beta   90.00
_cell.angle_gamma   90.00
#
_symmetry.space_group_name_H-M   'P 1'
#
loop_
_entity.id
_entity.type
_entity.pdbx_description
1 polymer ?
#
loop_
_entity_poly.entity_id
_entity_poly.type
_entity_poly.pdbx_seq_one_letter_code
_entity_poly.pdbx_strand_id
1 'polypeptide(L)'
;MKKILSYILILTVALAGCDKETDMVFEQTPDERIAETLENYQTALAQAPGWKLFVYPSGLRSQDIEVGGLTYYVKFTDANRVTMVSDFTLDMALTPKESSYRLKAVQRPSLIFDTYSYIHVAADPDPDVSSSPANQPGLGWGTDFDFAFTETTPKDTIKLKGNFNGSDAFLIKTTKAEIDAAFAGALANILTITSTYANTKPFIVLPGAGNVKINVAFDLFLYVLTFSYLDATGNIITINAPFSHTTTGLHLKEPVSVGGFTFQDIFWDSTNQYYYIMQGTTKVQITTPATPAFSISLNSVIGAAFKTITVPTTRLPNQSADFVTKYNASKTAIKNGPYNLDLDDMEFLFDAQGRTMDLNVIVFQGNSGFLAQYSYTYTITGGLFKFNLVTQNGNAGLIATDMAPLLNHINNNTFQLSAIATSVGVLGQFNSQQTPAFFFTGNLK
;
A
#
# COMPACT_ATOMS: atom_id res chain seq x y z
N MET A 1 -52.07 -12.16 -74.52
CA MET A 1 -51.48 -13.29 -73.75
C MET A 1 -50.01 -13.08 -73.37
N LYS A 2 -49.15 -12.49 -74.21
CA LYS A 2 -47.73 -12.20 -73.86
C LYS A 2 -47.51 -11.28 -72.64
N LYS A 3 -48.41 -10.32 -72.38
CA LYS A 3 -48.28 -9.39 -71.22
C LYS A 3 -48.61 -10.06 -69.87
N ILE A 4 -49.50 -11.06 -69.84
CA ILE A 4 -49.90 -11.75 -68.60
C ILE A 4 -48.78 -12.68 -68.12
N LEU A 5 -48.05 -13.35 -69.03
CA LEU A 5 -46.88 -14.13 -68.66
C LEU A 5 -45.77 -13.28 -68.04
N SER A 6 -45.60 -12.03 -68.49
CA SER A 6 -44.60 -11.11 -67.93
C SER A 6 -44.91 -10.73 -66.48
N TYR A 7 -46.19 -10.52 -66.15
CA TYR A 7 -46.62 -10.20 -64.78
C TYR A 7 -46.54 -11.41 -63.84
N ILE A 8 -46.81 -12.62 -64.34
CA ILE A 8 -46.66 -13.86 -63.57
C ILE A 8 -45.18 -14.15 -63.28
N LEU A 9 -44.29 -13.92 -64.25
CA LEU A 9 -42.85 -14.12 -64.07
C LEU A 9 -42.25 -13.16 -63.03
N ILE A 10 -42.67 -11.89 -63.05
CA ILE A 10 -42.24 -10.88 -62.06
C ILE A 10 -42.78 -11.21 -60.66
N LEU A 11 -44.01 -11.74 -60.56
CA LEU A 11 -44.60 -12.15 -59.29
C LEU A 11 -43.94 -13.41 -58.70
N THR A 12 -43.51 -14.36 -59.54
CA THR A 12 -42.74 -15.54 -59.09
C THR A 12 -41.32 -15.21 -58.65
N VAL A 13 -40.68 -14.19 -59.27
CA VAL A 13 -39.35 -13.72 -58.83
C VAL A 13 -39.46 -12.91 -57.52
N ALA A 14 -40.58 -12.22 -57.28
CA ALA A 14 -40.84 -11.51 -56.03
C ALA A 14 -41.17 -12.44 -54.83
N LEU A 15 -41.62 -13.67 -55.09
CA LEU A 15 -41.90 -14.69 -54.06
C LEU A 15 -40.70 -15.60 -53.78
N ALA A 16 -39.63 -15.56 -54.59
CA ALA A 16 -38.33 -16.15 -54.27
C ALA A 16 -37.54 -15.25 -53.29
N GLY A 17 -38.23 -14.73 -52.27
CA GLY A 17 -37.65 -13.92 -51.21
C GLY A 17 -36.62 -14.74 -50.43
N CYS A 18 -35.47 -14.12 -50.16
CA CYS A 18 -34.30 -14.62 -49.46
C CYS A 18 -34.53 -15.91 -48.67
N ASP A 19 -33.85 -16.97 -49.08
CA ASP A 19 -33.49 -18.04 -48.16
C ASP A 19 -32.81 -17.37 -46.96
N LYS A 20 -33.45 -17.43 -45.79
CA LYS A 20 -32.80 -17.02 -44.54
C LYS A 20 -31.89 -18.17 -44.11
N GLU A 21 -30.93 -18.52 -44.96
CA GLU A 21 -29.75 -19.21 -44.46
C GLU A 21 -29.05 -18.20 -43.56
N THR A 22 -29.23 -18.41 -42.27
CA THR A 22 -28.45 -17.72 -41.27
C THR A 22 -27.10 -18.44 -41.30
N ASP A 23 -26.19 -17.93 -42.12
CA ASP A 23 -24.78 -18.32 -42.08
C ASP A 23 -24.30 -18.06 -40.65
N MET A 24 -24.31 -19.10 -39.83
CA MET A 24 -23.81 -18.99 -38.48
C MET A 24 -22.30 -18.85 -38.60
N VAL A 25 -21.76 -17.71 -38.15
CA VAL A 25 -20.31 -17.46 -38.08
C VAL A 25 -19.61 -18.50 -37.19
N PHE A 26 -20.37 -19.15 -36.28
CA PHE A 26 -19.92 -20.21 -35.38
C PHE A 26 -20.87 -21.41 -35.47
N GLU A 27 -20.34 -22.62 -35.32
CA GLU A 27 -21.14 -23.85 -35.32
C GLU A 27 -22.09 -23.95 -34.12
N GLN A 28 -21.72 -23.33 -32.99
CA GLN A 28 -22.52 -23.26 -31.75
C GLN A 28 -23.24 -21.91 -31.62
N THR A 29 -24.41 -21.95 -30.98
CA THR A 29 -25.14 -20.74 -30.59
C THR A 29 -24.38 -19.95 -29.51
N PRO A 30 -24.63 -18.63 -29.39
CA PRO A 30 -24.06 -17.82 -28.31
C PRO A 30 -24.32 -18.39 -26.91
N ASP A 31 -25.50 -18.95 -26.67
CA ASP A 31 -25.89 -19.52 -25.37
C ASP A 31 -25.10 -20.79 -25.05
N GLU A 32 -24.93 -21.68 -26.02
CA GLU A 32 -24.10 -22.89 -25.88
C GLU A 32 -22.65 -22.54 -25.54
N ARG A 33 -22.08 -21.55 -26.24
CA ARG A 33 -20.70 -21.09 -25.99
C ARG A 33 -20.53 -20.48 -24.61
N ILE A 34 -21.52 -19.73 -24.13
CA ILE A 34 -21.50 -19.15 -22.79
C ILE A 34 -21.61 -20.26 -21.74
N ALA A 35 -22.51 -21.22 -21.93
CA ALA A 35 -22.68 -22.36 -21.02
C ALA A 35 -21.38 -23.18 -20.92
N GLU A 36 -20.76 -23.51 -22.06
CA GLU A 36 -19.49 -24.23 -22.13
C GLU A 36 -18.37 -23.45 -21.43
N THR A 37 -18.30 -22.13 -21.65
CA THR A 37 -17.30 -21.28 -20.97
C THR A 37 -17.47 -21.31 -19.45
N LEU A 38 -18.70 -21.19 -18.95
CA LEU A 38 -19.01 -21.24 -17.52
C LEU A 38 -18.70 -22.61 -16.93
N GLU A 39 -19.03 -23.70 -17.63
CA GLU A 39 -18.73 -25.07 -17.20
C GLU A 39 -17.23 -25.35 -17.14
N ASN A 40 -16.47 -24.86 -18.13
CA ASN A 40 -15.01 -24.96 -18.15
C ASN A 40 -14.38 -24.24 -16.95
N TYR A 41 -14.86 -23.03 -16.63
CA TYR A 41 -14.40 -22.31 -15.44
C TYR A 41 -14.82 -22.99 -14.14
N GLN A 42 -16.05 -23.48 -14.04
CA GLN A 42 -16.51 -24.21 -12.84
C GLN A 42 -15.64 -25.43 -12.57
N THR A 43 -15.37 -26.22 -13.61
CA THR A 43 -14.51 -27.41 -13.54
C THR A 43 -13.10 -27.03 -13.12
N ALA A 44 -12.50 -26.03 -13.75
CA ALA A 44 -11.14 -25.60 -13.42
C ALA A 44 -11.02 -25.11 -11.98
N LEU A 45 -11.98 -24.31 -11.51
CA LEU A 45 -11.99 -23.77 -10.15
C LEU A 45 -12.08 -24.88 -9.10
N ALA A 46 -13.00 -25.83 -9.27
CA ALA A 46 -13.27 -26.90 -8.31
C ALA A 46 -12.25 -28.05 -8.33
N GLN A 47 -11.61 -28.35 -9.48
CA GLN A 47 -10.62 -29.44 -9.58
C GLN A 47 -9.22 -29.05 -9.08
N ALA A 48 -8.90 -27.76 -9.05
CA ALA A 48 -7.63 -27.30 -8.53
C ALA A 48 -7.53 -27.54 -7.00
N PRO A 49 -6.34 -27.85 -6.44
CA PRO A 49 -6.15 -27.96 -4.99
C PRO A 49 -6.60 -26.72 -4.22
N GLY A 50 -6.46 -25.57 -4.86
CA GLY A 50 -6.86 -24.25 -4.39
C GLY A 50 -6.23 -23.17 -5.27
N TRP A 51 -6.56 -21.92 -4.97
CA TRP A 51 -6.08 -20.76 -5.70
C TRP A 51 -5.59 -19.69 -4.74
N LYS A 52 -4.63 -18.91 -5.20
CA LYS A 52 -4.24 -17.64 -4.63
C LYS A 52 -4.86 -16.55 -5.49
N LEU A 53 -5.81 -15.82 -4.93
CA LEU A 53 -6.47 -14.69 -5.54
C LEU A 53 -5.79 -13.40 -5.05
N PHE A 54 -5.20 -12.66 -5.97
CA PHE A 54 -4.81 -11.27 -5.73
C PHE A 54 -5.87 -10.35 -6.29
N VAL A 55 -6.31 -9.38 -5.50
CA VAL A 55 -7.22 -8.31 -5.95
C VAL A 55 -6.53 -6.97 -5.73
N TYR A 56 -6.21 -6.28 -6.82
CA TYR A 56 -5.59 -4.95 -6.82
C TYR A 56 -6.68 -3.90 -7.03
N PRO A 57 -7.10 -3.18 -5.96
CA PRO A 57 -8.18 -2.22 -6.04
C PRO A 57 -7.89 -1.12 -7.06
N SER A 58 -8.95 -0.58 -7.65
CA SER A 58 -8.84 0.52 -8.62
C SER A 58 -9.84 1.66 -8.38
N GLY A 59 -10.79 1.48 -7.46
CA GLY A 59 -11.83 2.46 -7.14
C GLY A 59 -11.33 3.72 -6.43
N LEU A 60 -10.10 3.72 -5.89
CA LEU A 60 -9.54 4.88 -5.16
C LEU A 60 -8.55 5.73 -5.97
N ARG A 61 -8.27 5.37 -7.24
CA ARG A 61 -7.33 6.14 -8.09
C ARG A 61 -7.75 7.59 -8.29
N SER A 62 -9.04 7.89 -8.27
CA SER A 62 -9.57 9.26 -8.39
C SER A 62 -9.26 10.15 -7.17
N GLN A 63 -8.79 9.55 -6.08
CA GLN A 63 -8.37 10.24 -4.85
C GLN A 63 -6.84 10.29 -4.71
N ASP A 64 -6.10 9.92 -5.76
CA ASP A 64 -4.64 9.81 -5.76
C ASP A 64 -4.10 8.83 -4.70
N ILE A 65 -4.91 7.83 -4.32
CA ILE A 65 -4.52 6.77 -3.39
C ILE A 65 -4.17 5.52 -4.20
N GLU A 66 -2.89 5.16 -4.20
CA GLU A 66 -2.39 3.91 -4.74
C GLU A 66 -2.45 2.82 -3.65
N VAL A 67 -2.97 1.65 -4.02
CA VAL A 67 -3.17 0.52 -3.10
C VAL A 67 -2.63 -0.76 -3.74
N GLY A 68 -1.97 -1.57 -2.93
CA GLY A 68 -1.53 -2.93 -3.27
C GLY A 68 -2.64 -3.95 -3.34
N GLY A 69 -2.20 -5.20 -3.42
CA GLY A 69 -3.10 -6.33 -3.65
C GLY A 69 -3.53 -6.96 -2.34
N LEU A 70 -4.84 -7.11 -2.20
CA LEU A 70 -5.44 -7.94 -1.18
C LEU A 70 -5.34 -9.40 -1.59
N THR A 71 -4.84 -10.23 -0.68
CA THR A 71 -4.60 -11.65 -0.89
C THR A 71 -5.73 -12.47 -0.30
N TYR A 72 -6.19 -13.45 -1.08
CA TYR A 72 -7.10 -14.50 -0.61
C TYR A 72 -6.57 -15.85 -1.06
N TYR A 73 -6.41 -16.79 -0.13
CA TYR A 73 -6.21 -18.19 -0.50
C TYR A 73 -7.56 -18.88 -0.44
N VAL A 74 -8.02 -19.43 -1.56
CA VAL A 74 -9.40 -19.90 -1.75
C VAL A 74 -9.44 -21.36 -2.20
N LYS A 75 -10.42 -22.12 -1.69
CA LYS A 75 -10.76 -23.48 -2.14
C LYS A 75 -12.22 -23.49 -2.61
N PHE A 76 -12.45 -23.75 -3.89
CA PHE A 76 -13.78 -23.89 -4.46
C PHE A 76 -14.23 -25.34 -4.41
N THR A 77 -15.55 -25.55 -4.31
CA THR A 77 -16.18 -26.86 -4.45
C THR A 77 -17.18 -26.86 -5.59
N ASP A 78 -17.49 -28.04 -6.12
CA ASP A 78 -18.56 -28.24 -7.10
C ASP A 78 -19.97 -27.82 -6.59
N ALA A 79 -20.18 -27.84 -5.27
CA ALA A 79 -21.41 -27.40 -4.61
C ALA A 79 -21.57 -25.87 -4.46
N ASN A 80 -20.92 -25.05 -5.30
CA ASN A 80 -20.96 -23.57 -5.24
C ASN A 80 -20.50 -22.99 -3.89
N ARG A 81 -19.62 -23.70 -3.16
CA ARG A 81 -19.02 -23.22 -1.91
C ARG A 81 -17.58 -22.79 -2.14
N VAL A 82 -17.18 -21.78 -1.39
CA VAL A 82 -15.79 -21.33 -1.35
C VAL A 82 -15.37 -21.07 0.08
N THR A 83 -14.25 -21.64 0.48
CA THR A 83 -13.60 -21.33 1.76
C THR A 83 -12.36 -20.49 1.52
N MET A 84 -12.13 -19.46 2.33
CA MET A 84 -10.99 -18.58 2.18
C MET A 84 -10.34 -18.15 3.49
N VAL A 85 -9.05 -17.82 3.40
CA VAL A 85 -8.31 -16.98 4.35
C VAL A 85 -7.79 -15.74 3.61
N SER A 86 -7.57 -14.63 4.32
CA SER A 86 -7.18 -13.35 3.72
C SER A 86 -6.08 -12.64 4.51
N ASP A 87 -5.26 -11.83 3.85
CA ASP A 87 -4.26 -10.97 4.49
C ASP A 87 -4.79 -9.63 5.01
N PHE A 88 -6.10 -9.41 4.93
CA PHE A 88 -6.71 -8.15 5.36
C PHE A 88 -6.57 -7.89 6.87
N THR A 89 -6.67 -8.94 7.68
CA THR A 89 -6.34 -8.89 9.11
C THR A 89 -5.65 -10.19 9.53
N LEU A 90 -4.96 -10.17 10.67
CA LEU A 90 -4.29 -11.37 11.20
C LEU A 90 -5.29 -12.50 11.50
N ASP A 91 -6.47 -12.18 12.02
CA ASP A 91 -7.52 -13.19 12.29
C ASP A 91 -8.03 -13.85 11.01
N MET A 92 -8.28 -13.05 9.97
CA MET A 92 -8.71 -13.55 8.66
C MET A 92 -7.66 -14.42 7.97
N ALA A 93 -6.38 -14.24 8.31
CA ALA A 93 -5.28 -15.06 7.81
C ALA A 93 -5.14 -16.39 8.56
N LEU A 94 -5.76 -16.53 9.74
CA LEU A 94 -5.71 -17.71 10.61
C LEU A 94 -6.98 -18.56 10.55
N THR A 95 -8.13 -17.91 10.37
CA THR A 95 -9.45 -18.54 10.51
C THR A 95 -10.10 -18.73 9.15
N PRO A 96 -10.22 -19.96 8.61
CA PRO A 96 -10.92 -20.17 7.35
C PRO A 96 -12.41 -19.82 7.45
N LYS A 97 -12.93 -19.08 6.47
CA LYS A 97 -14.35 -18.73 6.38
C LYS A 97 -14.96 -19.29 5.10
N GLU A 98 -16.00 -20.11 5.27
CA GLU A 98 -16.78 -20.67 4.17
C GLU A 98 -17.91 -19.70 3.76
N SER A 99 -18.16 -19.61 2.46
CA SER A 99 -19.20 -18.79 1.84
C SER A 99 -19.68 -19.45 0.54
N SER A 100 -20.45 -18.75 -0.28
CA SER A 100 -20.89 -19.22 -1.60
C SER A 100 -20.31 -18.35 -2.72
N TYR A 101 -20.23 -18.96 -3.90
CA TYR A 101 -19.91 -18.26 -5.14
C TYR A 101 -20.83 -18.74 -6.24
N ARG A 102 -20.89 -17.98 -7.33
CA ARG A 102 -21.63 -18.34 -8.53
C ARG A 102 -20.85 -17.91 -9.77
N LEU A 103 -20.99 -18.69 -10.83
CA LEU A 103 -20.58 -18.27 -12.17
C LEU A 103 -21.83 -17.84 -12.95
N LYS A 104 -21.80 -16.64 -13.52
CA LYS A 104 -22.92 -16.12 -14.31
C LYS A 104 -22.42 -15.24 -15.44
N ALA A 105 -23.07 -15.30 -16.59
CA ALA A 105 -22.90 -14.27 -17.61
C ALA A 105 -23.77 -13.05 -17.26
N VAL A 106 -23.13 -11.94 -16.90
CA VAL A 106 -23.82 -10.65 -16.68
C VAL A 106 -23.72 -9.82 -17.96
N GLN A 107 -22.56 -9.21 -18.20
CA GLN A 107 -22.14 -8.70 -19.51
C GLN A 107 -21.13 -9.64 -20.17
N ARG A 108 -20.38 -10.37 -19.34
CA ARG A 108 -19.41 -11.40 -19.68
C ARG A 108 -19.55 -12.51 -18.62
N PRO A 109 -19.03 -13.73 -18.88
CA PRO A 109 -18.85 -14.73 -17.83
C PRO A 109 -18.10 -14.11 -16.63
N SER A 110 -18.66 -14.24 -15.43
CA SER A 110 -18.14 -13.64 -14.21
C SER A 110 -18.15 -14.62 -13.04
N LEU A 111 -17.14 -14.49 -12.18
CA LEU A 111 -17.06 -15.09 -10.86
C LEU A 111 -17.59 -14.08 -9.83
N ILE A 112 -18.67 -14.45 -9.16
CA ILE A 112 -19.36 -13.61 -8.18
C ILE A 112 -19.30 -14.30 -6.82
N PHE A 113 -18.81 -13.61 -5.80
CA PHE A 113 -18.95 -14.02 -4.41
C PHE A 113 -20.27 -13.44 -3.88
N ASP A 114 -21.27 -14.28 -3.62
CA ASP A 114 -22.66 -13.84 -3.39
C ASP A 114 -23.14 -13.96 -1.94
N THR A 115 -22.31 -14.52 -1.06
CA THR A 115 -22.49 -14.47 0.40
C THR A 115 -21.34 -13.72 1.05
N TYR A 116 -21.68 -12.78 1.94
CA TYR A 116 -20.71 -11.93 2.64
C TYR A 116 -19.61 -12.74 3.37
N SER A 117 -18.37 -12.47 3.02
CA SER A 117 -17.15 -13.16 3.50
C SER A 117 -15.95 -12.20 3.47
N TYR A 118 -14.73 -12.69 3.71
CA TYR A 118 -13.55 -11.82 3.80
C TYR A 118 -13.31 -10.95 2.56
N ILE A 119 -13.64 -11.43 1.35
CA ILE A 119 -13.50 -10.62 0.13
C ILE A 119 -14.41 -9.37 0.10
N HIS A 120 -15.46 -9.35 0.92
CA HIS A 120 -16.39 -8.23 1.01
C HIS A 120 -15.96 -7.18 2.02
N VAL A 121 -15.14 -7.53 3.01
CA VAL A 121 -14.79 -6.64 4.13
C VAL A 121 -14.08 -5.38 3.62
N ALA A 122 -13.13 -5.55 2.71
CA ALA A 122 -12.44 -4.41 2.11
C ALA A 122 -13.36 -3.57 1.21
N ALA A 123 -14.46 -4.12 0.70
CA ALA A 123 -15.46 -3.38 -0.07
C ALA A 123 -16.57 -2.76 0.81
N ASP A 124 -16.53 -3.00 2.12
CA ASP A 124 -17.59 -2.57 3.02
C ASP A 124 -17.68 -1.03 3.05
N PRO A 125 -18.89 -0.45 2.88
CA PRO A 125 -19.05 1.00 2.92
C PRO A 125 -18.82 1.60 4.32
N ASP A 126 -18.93 0.79 5.37
CA ASP A 126 -18.67 1.21 6.75
C ASP A 126 -17.14 1.27 7.01
N PRO A 127 -16.58 2.45 7.32
CA PRO A 127 -15.16 2.58 7.63
C PRO A 127 -14.76 1.84 8.92
N ASP A 128 -15.68 1.60 9.86
CA ASP A 128 -15.37 0.84 11.08
C ASP A 128 -15.16 -0.66 10.78
N VAL A 129 -15.68 -1.14 9.63
CA VAL A 129 -15.49 -2.51 9.14
C VAL A 129 -14.33 -2.58 8.16
N SER A 130 -14.32 -1.69 7.16
CA SER A 130 -13.32 -1.72 6.09
C SER A 130 -11.99 -1.10 6.48
N SER A 131 -11.91 -0.24 7.51
CA SER A 131 -10.69 0.52 7.80
C SER A 131 -10.11 1.21 6.54
N SER A 132 -11.00 1.70 5.68
CA SER A 132 -10.64 2.19 4.35
C SER A 132 -9.67 3.39 4.39
N PRO A 133 -8.67 3.44 3.48
CA PRO A 133 -7.82 4.61 3.31
C PRO A 133 -8.52 5.79 2.60
N ALA A 134 -9.75 5.63 2.13
CA ALA A 134 -10.44 6.64 1.35
C ALA A 134 -10.68 7.94 2.14
N ASN A 135 -10.61 9.08 1.45
CA ASN A 135 -10.85 10.42 2.01
C ASN A 135 -12.33 10.65 2.40
N GLN A 136 -13.22 9.73 2.05
CA GLN A 136 -14.63 9.79 2.40
C GLN A 136 -15.20 8.37 2.62
N PRO A 137 -16.18 8.20 3.54
CA PRO A 137 -16.85 6.92 3.76
C PRO A 137 -17.58 6.39 2.53
N GLY A 138 -17.95 5.11 2.55
CA GLY A 138 -18.83 4.50 1.54
C GLY A 138 -18.11 3.89 0.33
N LEU A 139 -16.81 4.10 0.17
CA LEU A 139 -16.04 3.58 -0.97
C LEU A 139 -15.29 2.27 -0.66
N GLY A 140 -15.18 1.89 0.61
CA GLY A 140 -14.26 0.84 1.04
C GLY A 140 -12.86 1.10 0.48
N TRP A 141 -12.12 0.04 0.16
CA TRP A 141 -10.82 0.09 -0.49
C TRP A 141 -10.91 0.29 -2.01
N GLY A 142 -12.10 0.52 -2.56
CA GLY A 142 -12.32 0.57 -4.01
C GLY A 142 -12.04 -0.76 -4.70
N THR A 143 -12.27 -1.88 -3.98
CA THR A 143 -12.10 -3.25 -4.48
C THR A 143 -13.42 -3.78 -5.08
N ASP A 144 -13.38 -4.96 -5.68
CA ASP A 144 -14.54 -5.67 -6.19
C ASP A 144 -14.67 -7.05 -5.49
N PHE A 145 -15.87 -7.62 -5.53
CA PHE A 145 -16.16 -9.03 -5.17
C PHE A 145 -16.98 -9.74 -6.25
N ASP A 146 -17.11 -9.09 -7.41
CA ASP A 146 -17.68 -9.63 -8.65
C ASP A 146 -16.71 -9.29 -9.79
N PHE A 147 -16.23 -10.33 -10.48
CA PHE A 147 -15.19 -10.21 -11.48
C PHE A 147 -15.54 -10.93 -12.78
N ALA A 148 -15.44 -10.22 -13.90
CA ALA A 148 -15.48 -10.83 -15.23
C ALA A 148 -14.19 -11.57 -15.57
N PHE A 149 -14.32 -12.75 -16.18
CA PHE A 149 -13.20 -13.43 -16.84
C PHE A 149 -12.77 -12.62 -18.07
N THR A 150 -11.47 -12.38 -18.21
CA THR A 150 -10.93 -11.63 -19.37
C THR A 150 -10.46 -12.55 -20.50
N GLU A 151 -10.48 -13.85 -20.27
CA GLU A 151 -10.10 -14.91 -21.21
C GLU A 151 -11.31 -15.83 -21.44
N THR A 152 -11.24 -16.68 -22.48
CA THR A 152 -12.32 -17.63 -22.81
C THR A 152 -12.03 -19.05 -22.31
N THR A 153 -10.79 -19.33 -21.87
CA THR A 153 -10.37 -20.64 -21.36
C THR A 153 -9.56 -20.50 -20.08
N PRO A 154 -9.76 -21.39 -19.10
CA PRO A 154 -8.98 -21.37 -17.86
C PRO A 154 -7.53 -21.82 -18.12
N LYS A 155 -6.61 -21.18 -17.40
CA LYS A 155 -5.17 -21.50 -17.37
C LYS A 155 -4.71 -21.65 -15.92
N ASP A 156 -3.42 -21.86 -15.69
CA ASP A 156 -2.84 -21.84 -14.33
C ASP A 156 -2.87 -20.46 -13.70
N THR A 157 -3.02 -19.40 -14.49
CA THR A 157 -3.37 -18.07 -14.03
C THR A 157 -4.58 -17.58 -14.79
N ILE A 158 -5.69 -17.34 -14.08
CA ILE A 158 -6.92 -16.79 -14.63
C ILE A 158 -6.94 -15.29 -14.33
N LYS A 159 -7.02 -14.49 -15.38
CA LYS A 159 -7.12 -13.03 -15.28
C LYS A 159 -8.58 -12.60 -15.18
N LEU A 160 -8.81 -11.68 -14.25
CA LEU A 160 -10.13 -11.22 -13.85
C LEU A 160 -10.15 -9.68 -13.84
N LYS A 161 -11.32 -9.11 -14.11
CA LYS A 161 -11.56 -7.67 -14.01
C LYS A 161 -12.82 -7.41 -13.20
N GLY A 162 -12.72 -6.58 -12.17
CA GLY A 162 -13.85 -6.18 -11.35
C GLY A 162 -14.95 -5.51 -12.16
N ASN A 163 -16.21 -5.90 -11.92
CA ASN A 163 -17.35 -5.41 -12.69
C ASN A 163 -17.79 -3.99 -12.29
N PHE A 164 -17.46 -3.53 -11.07
CA PHE A 164 -17.89 -2.22 -10.56
C PHE A 164 -16.72 -1.22 -10.52
N ASN A 165 -15.68 -1.50 -9.74
CA ASN A 165 -14.52 -0.62 -9.56
C ASN A 165 -13.39 -0.89 -10.56
N GLY A 166 -13.52 -1.94 -11.38
CA GLY A 166 -12.49 -2.29 -12.36
C GLY A 166 -11.19 -2.77 -11.71
N SER A 167 -11.25 -3.39 -10.53
CA SER A 167 -10.06 -3.97 -9.88
C SER A 167 -9.40 -5.02 -10.78
N ASP A 168 -8.07 -5.01 -10.86
CA ASP A 168 -7.34 -6.10 -11.53
C ASP A 168 -7.28 -7.27 -10.56
N ALA A 169 -7.67 -8.47 -11.00
CA ALA A 169 -7.61 -9.66 -10.15
C ALA A 169 -6.98 -10.85 -10.89
N PHE A 170 -6.27 -11.68 -10.12
CA PHE A 170 -5.54 -12.84 -10.64
C PHE A 170 -5.78 -14.03 -9.75
N LEU A 171 -6.37 -15.09 -10.30
CA LEU A 171 -6.44 -16.40 -9.67
C LEU A 171 -5.25 -17.22 -10.16
N ILE A 172 -4.28 -17.45 -9.28
CA ILE A 172 -3.09 -18.26 -9.55
C ILE A 172 -3.29 -19.63 -8.90
N LYS A 173 -3.23 -20.69 -9.71
CA LYS A 173 -3.38 -22.06 -9.22
C LYS A 173 -2.27 -22.37 -8.23
N THR A 174 -2.64 -22.93 -7.09
CA THR A 174 -1.68 -23.30 -6.04
C THR A 174 -1.36 -24.78 -6.08
N THR A 175 -0.19 -25.15 -5.54
CA THR A 175 0.07 -26.54 -5.18
C THR A 175 -0.76 -26.92 -3.94
N LYS A 176 -1.02 -28.23 -3.76
CA LYS A 176 -1.67 -28.72 -2.54
C LYS A 176 -0.92 -28.30 -1.27
N ALA A 177 0.41 -28.31 -1.32
CA ALA A 177 1.25 -27.91 -0.19
C ALA A 177 1.10 -26.41 0.15
N GLU A 178 1.07 -25.53 -0.85
CA GLU A 178 0.91 -24.08 -0.62
C GLU A 178 -0.46 -23.76 -0.01
N ILE A 179 -1.55 -24.30 -0.58
CA ILE A 179 -2.89 -24.01 -0.05
C ILE A 179 -3.10 -24.60 1.35
N ASP A 180 -2.55 -25.78 1.64
CA ASP A 180 -2.62 -26.33 2.98
C ASP A 180 -1.81 -25.51 3.98
N ALA A 181 -0.62 -25.01 3.59
CA ALA A 181 0.17 -24.13 4.42
C ALA A 181 -0.55 -22.80 4.70
N ALA A 182 -1.21 -22.22 3.70
CA ALA A 182 -2.02 -21.01 3.88
C ALA A 182 -3.11 -21.21 4.92
N PHE A 183 -3.89 -22.30 4.81
CA PHE A 183 -4.95 -22.66 5.75
C PHE A 183 -4.43 -23.13 7.11
N ALA A 184 -3.14 -23.47 7.22
CA ALA A 184 -2.45 -23.76 8.48
C ALA A 184 -1.77 -22.52 9.10
N GLY A 185 -2.02 -21.31 8.57
CA GLY A 185 -1.54 -20.05 9.15
C GLY A 185 -0.21 -19.53 8.58
N ALA A 186 0.31 -20.09 7.49
CA ALA A 186 1.55 -19.60 6.88
C ALA A 186 1.42 -18.15 6.36
N LEU A 187 0.22 -17.74 5.90
CA LEU A 187 -0.03 -16.34 5.52
C LEU A 187 0.07 -15.41 6.73
N ALA A 188 -0.62 -15.74 7.83
CA ALA A 188 -0.58 -14.99 9.09
C ALA A 188 0.85 -14.84 9.66
N ASN A 189 1.65 -15.91 9.53
CA ASN A 189 3.06 -15.90 9.90
C ASN A 189 3.85 -14.87 9.07
N ILE A 190 3.66 -14.85 7.74
CA ILE A 190 4.31 -13.85 6.88
C ILE A 190 3.87 -12.42 7.23
N LEU A 191 2.58 -12.17 7.49
CA LEU A 191 2.11 -10.83 7.91
C LEU A 191 2.85 -10.34 9.17
N THR A 192 2.95 -11.22 10.16
CA THR A 192 3.64 -10.93 11.43
C THR A 192 5.12 -10.64 11.21
N ILE A 193 5.78 -11.46 10.38
CA ILE A 193 7.19 -11.31 10.03
C ILE A 193 7.43 -10.00 9.29
N THR A 194 6.64 -9.68 8.26
CA THR A 194 6.76 -8.43 7.49
C THR A 194 6.58 -7.22 8.39
N SER A 195 5.53 -7.22 9.23
CA SER A 195 5.26 -6.15 10.19
C SER A 195 6.42 -5.97 11.16
N THR A 196 6.93 -7.06 11.74
CA THR A 196 8.09 -7.00 12.65
C THR A 196 9.34 -6.49 11.94
N TYR A 197 9.61 -6.98 10.73
CA TYR A 197 10.79 -6.61 9.94
C TYR A 197 10.77 -5.11 9.59
N ALA A 198 9.65 -4.59 9.07
CA ALA A 198 9.49 -3.19 8.71
C ALA A 198 9.58 -2.24 9.93
N ASN A 199 8.97 -2.63 11.06
CA ASN A 199 8.89 -1.78 12.25
C ASN A 199 10.17 -1.80 13.12
N THR A 200 10.95 -2.88 13.09
CA THR A 200 12.15 -3.03 13.94
C THR A 200 13.45 -2.67 13.24
N LYS A 201 13.45 -2.59 11.91
CA LYS A 201 14.65 -2.32 11.10
C LYS A 201 14.54 -0.93 10.48
N PRO A 202 15.27 0.08 10.99
CA PRO A 202 15.10 1.45 10.52
C PRO A 202 15.59 1.67 9.09
N PHE A 203 16.53 0.84 8.63
CA PHE A 203 17.10 0.88 7.29
C PHE A 203 17.02 -0.50 6.68
N ILE A 204 16.42 -0.59 5.50
CA ILE A 204 16.28 -1.82 4.74
C ILE A 204 16.82 -1.52 3.34
N VAL A 205 17.83 -2.28 2.91
CA VAL A 205 18.60 -1.97 1.71
C VAL A 205 18.75 -3.20 0.83
N LEU A 206 18.28 -3.10 -0.42
CA LEU A 206 18.65 -4.02 -1.48
C LEU A 206 20.01 -3.58 -2.05
N PRO A 207 21.09 -4.38 -1.90
CA PRO A 207 22.38 -4.08 -2.52
C PRO A 207 22.31 -4.35 -4.03
N GLY A 208 22.28 -3.27 -4.82
CA GLY A 208 22.27 -3.31 -6.28
C GLY A 208 23.63 -3.62 -6.89
N ALA A 209 23.63 -3.90 -8.20
CA ALA A 209 24.84 -3.98 -9.00
C ALA A 209 25.65 -2.67 -8.93
N GLY A 210 26.98 -2.77 -8.98
CA GLY A 210 27.86 -1.59 -9.01
C GLY A 210 27.86 -0.75 -7.73
N ASN A 211 27.61 -1.36 -6.56
CA ASN A 211 27.53 -0.70 -5.24
C ASN A 211 26.38 0.31 -5.07
N VAL A 212 25.35 0.25 -5.91
CA VAL A 212 24.14 1.05 -5.70
C VAL A 212 23.42 0.53 -4.46
N LYS A 213 23.07 1.44 -3.53
CA LYS A 213 22.23 1.12 -2.37
C LYS A 213 20.80 1.57 -2.64
N ILE A 214 19.88 0.63 -2.65
CA ILE A 214 18.46 0.90 -2.87
C ILE A 214 17.74 0.72 -1.53
N ASN A 215 17.19 1.81 -1.00
CA ASN A 215 16.30 1.76 0.15
C ASN A 215 15.02 1.03 -0.24
N VAL A 216 14.52 0.18 0.65
CA VAL A 216 13.23 -0.49 0.54
C VAL A 216 12.36 -0.02 1.69
N ALA A 217 11.34 0.76 1.40
CA ALA A 217 10.36 1.22 2.36
C ALA A 217 9.06 0.42 2.24
N PHE A 218 8.39 0.20 3.36
CA PHE A 218 7.15 -0.54 3.48
C PHE A 218 6.03 0.42 3.91
N ASP A 219 5.00 0.51 3.07
CA ASP A 219 3.68 0.93 3.51
C ASP A 219 2.80 -0.32 3.62
N LEU A 220 2.71 -0.84 4.84
CA LEU A 220 1.91 -2.05 5.12
C LEU A 220 0.42 -1.78 5.21
N PHE A 221 0.02 -0.50 5.36
CA PHE A 221 -1.38 -0.13 5.33
C PHE A 221 -1.85 -0.08 3.87
N LEU A 222 -1.11 0.58 2.98
CA LEU A 222 -1.48 0.65 1.57
C LEU A 222 -0.98 -0.54 0.74
N TYR A 223 -0.22 -1.49 1.32
CA TYR A 223 0.39 -2.62 0.61
C TYR A 223 1.30 -2.15 -0.55
N VAL A 224 2.10 -1.11 -0.32
CA VAL A 224 3.04 -0.57 -1.31
C VAL A 224 4.47 -0.67 -0.78
N LEU A 225 5.37 -1.19 -1.61
CA LEU A 225 6.81 -1.02 -1.40
C LEU A 225 7.30 0.18 -2.18
N THR A 226 8.20 0.95 -1.57
CA THR A 226 8.85 2.07 -2.23
C THR A 226 10.35 1.82 -2.29
N PHE A 227 10.88 1.71 -3.51
CA PHE A 227 12.31 1.60 -3.76
C PHE A 227 12.89 2.99 -4.03
N SER A 228 13.86 3.43 -3.25
CA SER A 228 14.49 4.75 -3.45
C SER A 228 16.00 4.67 -3.50
N TYR A 229 16.62 5.41 -4.41
CA TYR A 229 18.08 5.48 -4.58
C TYR A 229 18.50 6.83 -5.17
N LEU A 230 19.80 7.12 -5.13
CA LEU A 230 20.36 8.30 -5.79
C LEU A 230 20.77 7.96 -7.22
N ASP A 231 20.36 8.79 -8.18
CA ASP A 231 20.92 8.73 -9.53
C ASP A 231 22.36 9.27 -9.57
N ALA A 232 23.00 9.20 -10.74
CA ALA A 232 24.37 9.68 -10.94
C ALA A 232 24.56 11.19 -10.68
N THR A 233 23.48 11.97 -10.67
CA THR A 233 23.48 13.40 -10.38
C THR A 233 23.12 13.73 -8.93
N GLY A 234 22.80 12.73 -8.12
CA GLY A 234 22.44 12.88 -6.71
C GLY A 234 20.96 13.14 -6.47
N ASN A 235 20.08 13.01 -7.47
CA ASN A 235 18.64 13.13 -7.26
C ASN A 235 18.06 11.83 -6.70
N ILE A 236 17.03 11.95 -5.86
CA ILE A 236 16.27 10.80 -5.37
C ILE A 236 15.36 10.30 -6.50
N ILE A 237 15.56 9.05 -6.88
CA ILE A 237 14.63 8.31 -7.73
C ILE A 237 13.81 7.38 -6.85
N THR A 238 12.50 7.32 -7.12
CA THR A 238 11.55 6.51 -6.37
C THR A 238 10.73 5.64 -7.33
N ILE A 239 10.54 4.37 -6.97
CA ILE A 239 9.68 3.42 -7.66
C ILE A 239 8.68 2.86 -6.64
N ASN A 240 7.39 3.10 -6.86
CA ASN A 240 6.33 2.46 -6.09
C ASN A 240 5.99 1.10 -6.71
N ALA A 241 5.83 0.11 -5.86
CA ALA A 241 5.57 -1.27 -6.23
C ALA A 241 4.47 -1.82 -5.33
N PRO A 242 3.20 -1.73 -5.76
CA PRO A 242 2.09 -2.35 -5.07
C PRO A 242 2.33 -3.86 -4.95
N PHE A 243 2.08 -4.46 -3.79
CA PHE A 243 2.38 -5.86 -3.53
C PHE A 243 1.20 -6.60 -2.88
N SER A 244 1.23 -7.92 -2.93
CA SER A 244 0.36 -8.83 -2.19
C SER A 244 1.21 -9.74 -1.30
N HIS A 245 0.71 -10.13 -0.13
CA HIS A 245 1.38 -11.16 0.66
C HIS A 245 1.21 -12.55 0.04
N THR A 246 2.12 -13.45 0.38
CA THR A 246 2.04 -14.87 0.04
C THR A 246 2.42 -15.69 1.26
N THR A 247 2.29 -17.02 1.19
CA THR A 247 2.78 -17.91 2.27
C THR A 247 4.30 -17.91 2.43
N THR A 248 5.06 -17.31 1.51
CA THR A 248 6.53 -17.35 1.51
C THR A 248 7.18 -15.97 1.48
N GLY A 249 6.41 -14.89 1.37
CA GLY A 249 6.93 -13.52 1.25
C GLY A 249 5.93 -12.61 0.55
N LEU A 250 6.39 -11.83 -0.42
CA LEU A 250 5.64 -10.78 -1.11
C LEU A 250 5.67 -11.01 -2.62
N HIS A 251 4.57 -10.68 -3.30
CA HIS A 251 4.43 -10.71 -4.74
C HIS A 251 4.06 -9.32 -5.25
N LEU A 252 4.90 -8.72 -6.08
CA LEU A 252 4.67 -7.40 -6.67
C LEU A 252 3.65 -7.50 -7.80
N LYS A 253 2.75 -6.52 -7.91
CA LYS A 253 1.73 -6.46 -8.96
C LYS A 253 2.33 -6.64 -10.35
N GLU A 254 3.40 -5.90 -10.60
CA GLU A 254 4.20 -5.95 -11.81
C GLU A 254 5.67 -6.20 -11.45
N PRO A 255 6.46 -6.85 -12.32
CA PRO A 255 7.90 -6.97 -12.11
C PRO A 255 8.58 -5.59 -11.98
N VAL A 256 9.41 -5.44 -10.97
CA VAL A 256 10.20 -4.21 -10.75
C VAL A 256 11.60 -4.40 -11.30
N SER A 257 12.11 -3.37 -11.98
CA SER A 257 13.49 -3.30 -12.44
C SER A 257 14.25 -2.19 -11.71
N VAL A 258 15.15 -2.56 -10.80
CA VAL A 258 15.89 -1.62 -9.96
C VAL A 258 17.24 -2.20 -9.55
N GLY A 259 18.28 -1.36 -9.46
CA GLY A 259 19.60 -1.80 -8.99
C GLY A 259 20.25 -2.89 -9.87
N GLY A 260 19.89 -2.97 -11.15
CA GLY A 260 20.38 -4.01 -12.08
C GLY A 260 19.68 -5.36 -11.94
N PHE A 261 18.60 -5.45 -11.16
CA PHE A 261 17.78 -6.66 -11.03
C PHE A 261 16.39 -6.42 -11.60
N THR A 262 15.78 -7.49 -12.13
CA THR A 262 14.34 -7.54 -12.45
C THR A 262 13.73 -8.70 -11.69
N PHE A 263 12.74 -8.43 -10.85
CA PHE A 263 12.09 -9.43 -10.00
C PHE A 263 10.63 -9.05 -9.74
N GLN A 264 9.81 -10.06 -9.46
CA GLN A 264 8.41 -9.88 -9.06
C GLN A 264 8.13 -10.43 -7.66
N ASP A 265 8.89 -11.43 -7.22
CA ASP A 265 8.74 -12.03 -5.89
C ASP A 265 9.88 -11.65 -4.95
N ILE A 266 9.54 -11.40 -3.70
CA ILE A 266 10.46 -11.18 -2.59
C ILE A 266 10.16 -12.26 -1.54
N PHE A 267 11.15 -13.06 -1.20
CA PHE A 267 10.97 -14.24 -0.35
C PHE A 267 11.53 -14.00 1.05
N TRP A 268 10.92 -14.62 2.05
CA TRP A 268 11.44 -14.68 3.40
C TRP A 268 12.33 -15.93 3.60
N ASP A 269 13.54 -15.73 4.11
CA ASP A 269 14.40 -16.81 4.58
C ASP A 269 14.21 -17.01 6.08
N SER A 270 13.45 -18.05 6.46
CA SER A 270 13.13 -18.32 7.87
C SER A 270 14.33 -18.75 8.71
N THR A 271 15.38 -19.29 8.08
CA THR A 271 16.59 -19.74 8.78
C THR A 271 17.47 -18.57 9.15
N ASN A 272 17.66 -17.64 8.21
CA ASN A 272 18.57 -16.50 8.37
C ASN A 272 17.85 -15.19 8.75
N GLN A 273 16.52 -15.19 8.77
CA GLN A 273 15.67 -14.07 9.17
C GLN A 273 15.86 -12.79 8.34
N TYR A 274 15.84 -12.92 7.01
CA TYR A 274 15.86 -11.78 6.08
C TYR A 274 14.96 -12.00 4.86
N TYR A 275 14.57 -10.89 4.23
CA TYR A 275 13.98 -10.91 2.89
C TYR A 275 15.05 -10.99 1.80
N TYR A 276 14.76 -11.64 0.68
CA TYR A 276 15.66 -11.74 -0.46
C TYR A 276 14.89 -11.78 -1.78
N ILE A 277 15.57 -11.42 -2.86
CA ILE A 277 15.09 -11.62 -4.23
C ILE A 277 15.91 -12.72 -4.90
N MET A 278 15.37 -13.31 -5.97
CA MET A 278 16.10 -14.26 -6.80
C MET A 278 16.63 -13.57 -8.06
N GLN A 279 17.94 -13.71 -8.31
CA GLN A 279 18.55 -13.38 -9.59
C GLN A 279 18.95 -14.68 -10.28
N GLY A 280 18.10 -15.18 -11.17
CA GLY A 280 18.23 -16.55 -11.67
C GLY A 280 18.09 -17.54 -10.51
N THR A 281 19.15 -18.28 -10.20
CA THR A 281 19.19 -19.23 -9.07
C THR A 281 19.89 -18.67 -7.82
N THR A 282 20.40 -17.44 -7.88
CA THR A 282 21.15 -16.82 -6.79
C THR A 282 20.23 -15.99 -5.90
N LYS A 283 20.31 -16.18 -4.57
CA LYS A 283 19.64 -15.31 -3.60
C LYS A 283 20.41 -14.00 -3.45
N VAL A 284 19.72 -12.87 -3.58
CA VAL A 284 20.24 -11.55 -3.23
C VAL A 284 19.52 -11.08 -1.97
N GLN A 285 20.24 -11.06 -0.86
CA GLN A 285 19.71 -10.64 0.44
C GLN A 285 19.36 -9.16 0.44
N ILE A 286 18.18 -8.83 0.96
CA ILE A 286 17.84 -7.48 1.42
C ILE A 286 18.42 -7.31 2.83
N THR A 287 19.32 -6.35 2.97
CA THR A 287 20.13 -6.13 4.18
C THR A 287 19.50 -5.10 5.12
N THR A 288 19.93 -5.09 6.38
CA THR A 288 19.48 -4.12 7.40
C THR A 288 20.67 -3.40 8.04
N PRO A 289 21.33 -2.48 7.30
CA PRO A 289 22.52 -1.80 7.79
C PRO A 289 22.20 -0.86 8.97
N ALA A 290 23.24 -0.43 9.69
CA ALA A 290 23.11 0.55 10.77
C ALA A 290 23.01 2.01 10.28
N THR A 291 23.17 2.24 8.97
CA THR A 291 23.13 3.57 8.34
C THR A 291 22.21 3.54 7.11
N PRO A 292 21.59 4.67 6.76
CA PRO A 292 20.65 4.72 5.64
C PRO A 292 21.34 4.47 4.29
N ALA A 293 20.56 4.08 3.28
CA ALA A 293 21.06 3.92 1.91
C ALA A 293 21.67 5.23 1.38
N PHE A 294 21.05 6.35 1.71
CA PHE A 294 21.53 7.70 1.43
C PHE A 294 21.08 8.69 2.50
N SER A 295 21.81 9.81 2.59
CA SER A 295 21.51 10.96 3.43
C SER A 295 21.86 12.22 2.65
N ILE A 296 20.91 13.15 2.51
CA ILE A 296 21.09 14.40 1.76
C ILE A 296 20.92 15.58 2.71
N SER A 297 21.82 16.55 2.65
CA SER A 297 21.69 17.79 3.42
C SER A 297 20.47 18.60 2.99
N LEU A 298 19.69 19.09 3.96
CA LEU A 298 18.49 19.89 3.70
C LEU A 298 18.77 21.40 3.59
N ASN A 299 20.03 21.84 3.76
CA ASN A 299 20.41 23.25 3.92
C ASN A 299 19.88 24.20 2.83
N SER A 300 19.77 23.73 1.58
CA SER A 300 19.37 24.54 0.43
C SER A 300 17.92 24.31 -0.04
N VAL A 301 17.20 23.36 0.57
CA VAL A 301 15.87 22.94 0.11
C VAL A 301 14.78 23.07 1.18
N ILE A 302 15.15 23.09 2.47
CA ILE A 302 14.20 23.28 3.58
C ILE A 302 13.66 24.71 3.61
N GLY A 303 12.36 24.85 3.82
CA GLY A 303 11.61 26.10 3.73
C GLY A 303 11.29 26.55 2.30
N ALA A 304 11.68 25.77 1.27
CA ALA A 304 11.41 26.06 -0.13
C ALA A 304 10.73 24.87 -0.83
N ALA A 305 11.49 23.80 -1.08
CA ALA A 305 10.98 22.56 -1.70
C ALA A 305 10.26 21.68 -0.68
N PHE A 306 10.80 21.62 0.55
CA PHE A 306 10.17 20.97 1.69
C PHE A 306 9.88 22.03 2.73
N LYS A 307 8.61 22.19 3.10
CA LYS A 307 8.18 23.25 4.02
C LYS A 307 8.00 22.74 5.43
N THR A 308 7.68 21.46 5.60
CA THR A 308 7.34 20.93 6.91
C THR A 308 8.10 19.63 7.21
N ILE A 309 8.60 19.52 8.44
CA ILE A 309 8.97 18.24 9.03
C ILE A 309 7.96 17.93 10.14
N THR A 310 7.12 16.92 9.96
CA THR A 310 6.09 16.54 10.94
C THR A 310 6.56 15.36 11.76
N VAL A 311 6.60 15.50 13.09
CA VAL A 311 6.82 14.40 14.03
C VAL A 311 5.45 13.92 14.51
N PRO A 312 4.96 12.77 14.03
CA PRO A 312 3.66 12.28 14.44
C PRO A 312 3.70 11.61 15.82
N THR A 313 2.52 11.35 16.37
CA THR A 313 2.39 10.60 17.63
C THR A 313 2.88 9.16 17.53
N THR A 314 2.77 8.56 16.35
CA THR A 314 3.34 7.25 16.04
C THR A 314 4.85 7.38 15.87
N ARG A 315 5.62 6.57 16.59
CA ARG A 315 7.07 6.60 16.53
C ARG A 315 7.57 6.28 15.12
N LEU A 316 8.36 7.19 14.55
CA LEU A 316 9.05 6.98 13.27
C LEU A 316 10.39 6.24 13.43
N PRO A 317 10.87 5.55 12.38
CA PRO A 317 12.20 4.96 12.36
C PRO A 317 13.32 5.97 12.62
N ASN A 318 14.43 5.47 13.16
CA ASN A 318 15.65 6.24 13.42
C ASN A 318 15.46 7.48 14.33
N GLN A 319 14.63 7.33 15.37
CA GLN A 319 14.58 8.26 16.50
C GLN A 319 15.39 7.74 17.69
N SER A 320 16.22 8.61 18.26
CA SER A 320 17.09 8.28 19.40
C SER A 320 16.30 7.92 20.66
N ALA A 321 16.88 7.08 21.53
CA ALA A 321 16.30 6.77 22.83
C ALA A 321 16.12 8.02 23.71
N ASP A 322 17.04 8.97 23.62
CA ASP A 322 16.97 10.22 24.37
C ASP A 322 15.80 11.11 23.91
N PHE A 323 15.62 11.27 22.60
CA PHE A 323 14.46 11.98 22.05
C PHE A 323 13.15 11.31 22.46
N VAL A 324 13.03 9.99 22.29
CA VAL A 324 11.79 9.25 22.64
C VAL A 324 11.45 9.43 24.11
N THR A 325 12.44 9.38 25.00
CA THR A 325 12.24 9.61 26.44
C THR A 325 11.71 11.02 26.71
N LYS A 326 12.29 12.05 26.08
CA LYS A 326 11.88 13.45 26.24
C LYS A 326 10.53 13.75 25.63
N TYR A 327 10.24 13.19 24.45
CA TYR A 327 8.93 13.29 23.80
C TYR A 327 7.84 12.70 24.70
N ASN A 328 8.05 11.49 25.23
CA ASN A 328 7.10 10.84 26.14
C ASN A 328 6.94 11.59 27.47
N ALA A 329 8.03 12.17 28.00
CA ALA A 329 7.96 13.01 29.19
C ALA A 329 7.08 14.25 28.95
N SER A 330 7.27 14.94 27.81
CA SER A 330 6.44 16.09 27.44
C SER A 330 4.99 15.70 27.18
N LYS A 331 4.74 14.61 26.44
CA LYS A 331 3.39 14.06 26.22
C LYS A 331 2.68 13.77 27.54
N THR A 332 3.38 13.15 28.49
CA THR A 332 2.84 12.82 29.82
C THR A 332 2.59 14.07 30.65
N ALA A 333 3.49 15.05 30.62
CA ALA A 333 3.33 16.31 31.35
C ALA A 333 2.11 17.10 30.82
N ILE A 334 1.97 17.22 29.50
CA ILE A 334 0.80 17.85 28.85
C ILE A 334 -0.51 17.16 29.29
N LYS A 335 -0.52 15.82 29.32
CA LYS A 335 -1.69 15.05 29.74
C LYS A 335 -2.07 15.24 31.20
N ASN A 336 -1.07 15.30 32.08
CA ASN A 336 -1.27 15.49 33.52
C ASN A 336 -1.38 16.97 33.92
N GLY A 337 -1.20 17.88 32.95
CA GLY A 337 -1.31 19.32 33.14
C GLY A 337 -2.75 19.77 33.45
N PRO A 338 -2.94 21.04 33.83
CA PRO A 338 -4.23 21.57 34.29
C PRO A 338 -5.36 21.51 33.24
N TYR A 339 -5.01 21.32 31.97
CA TYR A 339 -5.94 21.30 30.84
C TYR A 339 -6.27 19.89 30.33
N ASN A 340 -5.60 18.84 30.85
CA ASN A 340 -5.77 17.44 30.45
C ASN A 340 -5.74 17.25 28.91
N LEU A 341 -4.64 17.67 28.29
CA LEU A 341 -4.52 17.73 26.84
C LEU A 341 -3.88 16.45 26.28
N ASP A 342 -4.32 16.03 25.11
CA ASP A 342 -3.67 14.97 24.34
C ASP A 342 -2.73 15.61 23.30
N LEU A 343 -1.45 15.26 23.36
CA LEU A 343 -0.47 15.67 22.36
C LEU A 343 -0.71 14.90 21.06
N ASP A 344 -0.86 15.64 19.97
CA ASP A 344 -0.94 15.13 18.61
C ASP A 344 0.40 15.39 17.86
N ASP A 345 0.34 15.78 16.59
CA ASP A 345 1.53 16.03 15.78
C ASP A 345 2.30 17.28 16.23
N MET A 346 3.63 17.22 16.09
CA MET A 346 4.49 18.40 16.13
C MET A 346 4.99 18.71 14.73
N GLU A 347 4.70 19.92 14.23
CA GLU A 347 5.11 20.35 12.90
C GLU A 347 6.18 21.43 12.99
N PHE A 348 7.29 21.20 12.30
CA PHE A 348 8.36 22.19 12.12
C PHE A 348 8.17 22.82 10.75
N LEU A 349 7.49 23.97 10.71
CA LEU A 349 7.16 24.70 9.48
C LEU A 349 8.24 25.73 9.18
N PHE A 350 8.95 25.57 8.08
CA PHE A 350 10.06 26.41 7.66
C PHE A 350 9.65 27.42 6.59
N ASP A 351 10.19 28.63 6.67
CA ASP A 351 10.19 29.62 5.60
C ASP A 351 11.64 30.04 5.29
N ALA A 352 12.11 29.67 4.09
CA ALA A 352 13.45 29.97 3.63
C ALA A 352 13.67 31.46 3.37
N GLN A 353 12.63 32.19 2.96
CA GLN A 353 12.72 33.61 2.63
C GLN A 353 12.83 34.44 3.91
N GLY A 354 11.96 34.17 4.89
CA GLY A 354 11.99 34.82 6.20
C GLY A 354 13.09 34.32 7.13
N ARG A 355 13.71 33.16 6.83
CA ARG A 355 14.61 32.41 7.74
C ARG A 355 13.96 32.15 9.10
N THR A 356 12.72 31.71 9.06
CA THR A 356 11.93 31.39 10.24
C THR A 356 11.53 29.91 10.27
N MET A 357 11.28 29.42 11.49
CA MET A 357 10.70 28.11 11.71
C MET A 357 9.66 28.23 12.81
N ASP A 358 8.42 27.82 12.53
CA ASP A 358 7.39 27.67 13.55
C ASP A 358 7.34 26.22 14.00
N LEU A 359 7.50 25.99 15.30
CA LEU A 359 7.16 24.72 15.93
C LEU A 359 5.70 24.78 16.37
N ASN A 360 4.85 24.14 15.59
CA ASN A 360 3.43 23.98 15.87
C ASN A 360 3.23 22.68 16.65
N VAL A 361 2.85 22.80 17.92
CA VAL A 361 2.47 21.66 18.76
C VAL A 361 0.95 21.59 18.76
N ILE A 362 0.40 20.56 18.13
CA ILE A 362 -1.05 20.34 18.04
C ILE A 362 -1.47 19.55 19.29
N VAL A 363 -2.49 20.05 19.99
CA VAL A 363 -3.02 19.43 21.21
C VAL A 363 -4.54 19.40 21.18
N PHE A 364 -5.13 18.38 21.78
CA PHE A 364 -6.57 18.20 21.84
C PHE A 364 -7.08 18.25 23.29
N GLN A 365 -8.20 18.93 23.49
CA GLN A 365 -9.03 18.80 24.68
C GLN A 365 -10.35 18.13 24.27
N GLY A 366 -10.48 16.82 24.52
CA GLY A 366 -11.55 16.05 23.91
C GLY A 366 -11.45 16.14 22.39
N ASN A 367 -12.52 16.59 21.72
CA ASN A 367 -12.56 16.72 20.25
C ASN A 367 -12.13 18.11 19.75
N SER A 368 -11.74 19.02 20.63
CA SER A 368 -11.34 20.38 20.26
C SER A 368 -9.82 20.47 20.12
N GLY A 369 -9.35 20.75 18.90
CA GLY A 369 -7.93 20.96 18.60
C GLY A 369 -7.47 22.39 18.86
N PHE A 370 -6.29 22.55 19.43
CA PHE A 370 -5.64 23.82 19.72
C PHE A 370 -4.20 23.80 19.22
N LEU A 371 -3.72 24.96 18.78
CA LEU A 371 -2.35 25.15 18.33
C LEU A 371 -1.52 25.90 19.39
N ALA A 372 -0.48 25.25 19.90
CA ALA A 372 0.59 25.85 20.68
C ALA A 372 1.80 26.10 19.77
N GLN A 373 2.02 27.35 19.37
CA GLN A 373 3.07 27.73 18.43
C GLN A 373 4.25 28.43 19.11
N TYR A 374 5.46 27.97 18.82
CA TYR A 374 6.73 28.60 19.16
C TYR A 374 7.43 29.05 17.88
N SER A 375 7.63 30.36 17.72
CA SER A 375 8.19 30.94 16.50
C SER A 375 9.67 31.25 16.66
N TYR A 376 10.47 30.75 15.73
CA TYR A 376 11.93 30.90 15.71
C TYR A 376 12.39 31.66 14.48
N THR A 377 13.50 32.39 14.64
CA THR A 377 14.40 32.66 13.51
C THR A 377 15.49 31.60 13.49
N TYR A 378 16.13 31.39 12.35
CA TYR A 378 17.29 30.51 12.27
C TYR A 378 18.47 31.10 11.50
N THR A 379 19.67 30.67 11.88
CA THR A 379 20.90 30.91 11.13
C THR A 379 21.50 29.59 10.68
N ILE A 380 22.23 29.60 9.56
CA ILE A 380 22.97 28.46 9.05
C ILE A 380 24.46 28.83 9.02
N THR A 381 25.28 28.14 9.79
CA THR A 381 26.75 28.34 9.80
C THR A 381 27.44 26.99 9.68
N GLY A 382 28.31 26.84 8.68
CA GLY A 382 28.96 25.53 8.40
C GLY A 382 27.95 24.41 8.09
N GLY A 383 26.74 24.76 7.63
CA GLY A 383 25.66 23.81 7.40
C GLY A 383 24.89 23.36 8.64
N LEU A 384 25.10 24.01 9.78
CA LEU A 384 24.38 23.74 11.03
C LEU A 384 23.35 24.84 11.28
N PHE A 385 22.11 24.43 11.55
CA PHE A 385 21.00 25.29 11.92
C PHE A 385 21.09 25.66 13.39
N LYS A 386 20.95 26.95 13.71
CA LYS A 386 20.69 27.44 15.06
C LYS A 386 19.33 28.10 15.10
N PHE A 387 18.42 27.58 15.92
CA PHE A 387 17.10 28.17 16.14
C PHE A 387 17.14 29.12 17.33
N ASN A 388 16.59 30.32 17.15
CA ASN A 388 16.49 31.36 18.18
C ASN A 388 15.01 31.70 18.37
N LEU A 389 14.47 31.38 19.55
CA LEU A 389 13.08 31.65 19.88
C LEU A 389 12.82 33.16 19.85
N VAL A 390 11.79 33.58 19.13
CA VAL A 390 11.38 34.98 19.01
C VAL A 390 10.14 35.25 19.83
N THR A 391 9.11 34.42 19.67
CA THR A 391 7.84 34.56 20.36
C THR A 391 7.15 33.21 20.51
N GLN A 392 6.14 33.17 21.36
CA GLN A 392 5.24 32.04 21.52
C GLN A 392 3.81 32.56 21.69
N ASN A 393 2.83 31.83 21.17
CA ASN A 393 1.43 32.21 21.35
C ASN A 393 0.93 31.86 22.78
N GLY A 394 -0.30 32.28 23.11
CA GLY A 394 -0.87 32.05 24.45
C GLY A 394 -0.88 30.57 24.86
N ASN A 395 -1.30 29.68 23.95
CA ASN A 395 -1.36 28.24 24.22
C ASN A 395 0.04 27.64 24.43
N ALA A 396 1.03 28.04 23.63
CA ALA A 396 2.42 27.64 23.84
C ALA A 396 2.95 28.10 25.19
N GLY A 397 2.64 29.34 25.60
CA GLY A 397 2.97 29.83 26.94
C GLY A 397 2.40 28.96 28.07
N LEU A 398 1.20 28.42 27.90
CA LEU A 398 0.55 27.56 28.90
C LEU A 398 1.22 26.19 29.06
N ILE A 399 1.77 25.62 27.98
CA ILE A 399 2.41 24.30 27.99
C ILE A 399 3.95 24.34 27.90
N ALA A 400 4.55 25.53 27.97
CA ALA A 400 6.00 25.70 27.79
C ALA A 400 6.83 24.88 28.79
N THR A 401 6.36 24.79 30.04
CA THR A 401 7.02 23.97 31.08
C THR A 401 6.91 22.47 30.76
N ASP A 402 5.76 22.02 30.26
CA ASP A 402 5.53 20.63 29.89
C ASP A 402 6.39 20.24 28.67
N MET A 403 6.60 21.20 27.75
CA MET A 403 7.43 21.04 26.55
C MET A 403 8.93 21.24 26.79
N ALA A 404 9.35 21.68 27.98
CA ALA A 404 10.75 21.97 28.30
C ALA A 404 11.74 20.83 27.97
N PRO A 405 11.42 19.52 28.18
CA PRO A 405 12.29 18.41 27.77
C PRO A 405 12.73 18.45 26.30
N LEU A 406 11.89 18.94 25.40
CA LEU A 406 12.18 19.09 23.97
C LEU A 406 12.71 20.48 23.64
N LEU A 407 12.03 21.54 24.13
CA LEU A 407 12.38 22.93 23.82
C LEU A 407 13.80 23.28 24.28
N ASN A 408 14.29 22.71 25.38
CA ASN A 408 15.66 22.94 25.83
C ASN A 408 16.70 22.52 24.79
N HIS A 409 16.47 21.45 24.03
CA HIS A 409 17.36 21.06 22.93
C HIS A 409 17.20 21.97 21.73
N ILE A 410 15.96 22.26 21.31
CA ILE A 410 15.67 23.16 20.19
C ILE A 410 16.35 24.53 20.40
N ASN A 411 16.19 25.10 21.60
CA ASN A 411 16.64 26.44 21.94
C ASN A 411 18.15 26.56 22.12
N ASN A 412 18.81 25.50 22.61
CA ASN A 412 20.22 25.58 23.01
C ASN A 412 21.16 24.92 22.01
N ASN A 413 20.70 23.93 21.26
CA ASN A 413 21.57 23.19 20.37
C ASN A 413 21.61 23.81 18.96
N THR A 414 22.59 23.36 18.17
CA THR A 414 22.63 23.46 16.72
C THR A 414 22.35 22.09 16.12
N PHE A 415 21.79 22.07 14.92
CA PHE A 415 21.30 20.87 14.27
C PHE A 415 21.84 20.76 12.85
N GLN A 416 22.27 19.56 12.48
CA GLN A 416 22.35 19.19 11.07
C GLN A 416 20.98 18.68 10.64
N LEU A 417 20.44 19.22 9.54
CA LEU A 417 19.19 18.76 8.94
C LEU A 417 19.49 17.91 7.70
N SER A 418 18.87 16.74 7.60
CA SER A 418 19.08 15.84 6.47
C SER A 418 17.82 15.07 6.09
N ALA A 419 17.67 14.74 4.81
CA ALA A 419 16.71 13.76 4.33
C ALA A 419 17.40 12.39 4.31
N ILE A 420 16.85 11.41 5.02
CA ILE A 420 17.42 10.06 5.13
C ILE A 420 16.43 9.02 4.61
N ALA A 421 16.95 8.01 3.91
CA ALA A 421 16.15 6.87 3.47
C ALA A 421 15.92 5.89 4.63
N THR A 422 14.67 5.53 4.91
CA THR A 422 14.27 4.65 6.03
C THR A 422 13.30 3.56 5.58
N SER A 423 12.96 2.64 6.48
CA SER A 423 11.98 1.57 6.25
C SER A 423 10.55 2.03 6.00
N VAL A 424 10.24 3.32 6.18
CA VAL A 424 8.90 3.91 5.90
C VAL A 424 8.97 5.03 4.85
N GLY A 425 10.10 5.17 4.16
CA GLY A 425 10.31 6.18 3.12
C GLY A 425 11.40 7.17 3.50
N VAL A 426 11.41 8.33 2.83
CA VAL A 426 12.39 9.39 3.09
C VAL A 426 11.86 10.30 4.19
N LEU A 427 12.63 10.41 5.29
CA LEU A 427 12.28 11.24 6.44
C LEU A 427 13.25 12.41 6.57
N GLY A 428 12.75 13.56 7.04
CA GLY A 428 13.60 14.63 7.54
C GLY A 428 14.16 14.26 8.91
N GLN A 429 15.42 14.58 9.18
CA GLN A 429 16.11 14.29 10.42
C GLN A 429 16.78 15.54 11.00
N PHE A 430 16.60 15.72 12.30
CA PHE A 430 17.34 16.68 13.12
C PHE A 430 18.42 15.93 13.91
N ASN A 431 19.68 16.28 13.70
CA ASN A 431 20.82 15.72 14.45
C ASN A 431 21.50 16.81 15.28
N SER A 432 21.34 16.74 16.61
CA SER A 432 21.96 17.71 17.51
C SER A 432 23.48 17.56 17.59
N GLN A 433 24.19 18.69 17.62
CA GLN A 433 25.66 18.70 17.67
C GLN A 433 26.21 18.78 19.10
N GLN A 434 25.52 19.47 20.00
CA GLN A 434 25.88 19.58 21.42
C GLN A 434 25.44 18.35 22.20
N THR A 435 24.38 17.68 21.74
CA THR A 435 23.89 16.44 22.33
C THR A 435 23.70 15.38 21.24
N PRO A 436 24.78 14.72 20.75
CA PRO A 436 24.67 13.75 19.66
C PRO A 436 23.72 12.58 19.92
N ALA A 437 23.42 12.28 21.19
CA ALA A 437 22.41 11.30 21.58
C ALA A 437 20.96 11.77 21.35
N PHE A 438 20.73 13.06 21.10
CA PHE A 438 19.43 13.65 20.80
C PHE A 438 19.28 13.89 19.29
N PHE A 439 18.58 12.97 18.63
CA PHE A 439 18.15 13.11 17.25
C PHE A 439 16.76 12.51 17.03
N PHE A 440 16.06 13.04 16.04
CA PHE A 440 14.72 12.60 15.69
C PHE A 440 14.42 12.79 14.21
N THR A 441 13.42 12.06 13.74
CA THR A 441 12.93 12.06 12.37
C THR A 441 11.48 12.53 12.32
N GLY A 442 11.09 13.09 11.18
CA GLY A 442 9.73 13.49 10.84
C GLY A 442 9.42 13.28 9.36
N ASN A 443 8.14 13.18 9.04
CA ASN A 443 7.64 13.13 7.67
C ASN A 443 7.96 14.45 6.97
N LEU A 444 8.62 14.37 5.82
CA LEU A 444 9.04 15.53 5.04
C LEU A 444 7.94 15.87 4.02
N LYS A 445 7.41 17.09 4.08
CA LYS A 445 6.33 17.59 3.20
C LYS A 445 6.71 18.88 2.49
#